data_AF-A0A345PCJ0-F1
#
_entry.id   AF-A0A345PCJ0-F1
#
_cell.length_a   1.000
_cell.length_b   1.000
_cell.length_c   1.000
_cell.angle_alpha   90.00
_cell.angle_beta   90.00
_cell.angle_gamma   90.00
#
_symmetry.space_group_name_H-M   'P 1'
#
loop_
_entity.id
_entity.type
_entity.pdbx_description
1 polymer ?
#
loop_
_entity_poly.entity_id
_entity_poly.type
_entity_poly.pdbx_seq_one_letter_code
_entity_poly.pdbx_strand_id
1 'polypeptide(L)' 'MDTFLFFLLGFGYLCLFIWGIFLARKHGWLNLTNVLLLVILGLIYDNLMIALGRDLSGKGACWKA' A
#
# COMPACT_ATOMS: atom_id res chain seq x y z
N MET A 1 -0.23 -4.38 18.57
CA MET A 1 0.83 -4.67 17.60
C MET A 1 0.47 -3.93 16.34
N ASP A 2 1.27 -2.92 16.02
CA ASP A 2 0.79 -1.55 15.87
C ASP A 2 0.23 -1.27 14.48
N THR A 3 -1.10 -1.17 14.38
CA THR A 3 -1.80 -0.71 13.17
C THR A 3 -1.21 0.61 12.65
N PHE A 4 -0.67 1.42 13.57
CA PHE A 4 0.08 2.63 13.27
C PHE A 4 1.33 2.39 12.40
N LEU A 5 2.08 1.30 12.62
CA LEU A 5 3.24 0.98 11.79
C LEU A 5 2.81 0.58 10.37
N PHE A 6 1.77 -0.25 10.22
CA PHE A 6 1.24 -0.62 8.91
C PHE A 6 0.67 0.57 8.14
N PHE A 7 0.00 1.48 8.86
CA PHE A 7 -0.50 2.74 8.29
C PHE A 7 0.63 3.66 7.84
N LEU A 8 1.65 3.88 8.69
CA LEU A 8 2.82 4.71 8.37
C LEU A 8 3.61 4.14 7.18
N LEU A 9 3.78 2.81 7.16
CA LEU A 9 4.48 2.10 6.09
C LEU A 9 3.69 2.19 4.77
N GLY A 10 2.38 1.94 4.81
CA GLY A 10 1.48 2.12 3.66
C GLY A 10 1.50 3.54 3.12
N PHE A 11 1.50 4.56 4.00
CA PHE A 11 1.59 5.96 3.60
C PHE A 11 2.95 6.29 2.96
N GLY A 12 4.05 5.81 3.53
CA GLY A 12 5.38 5.95 2.95
C GLY A 12 5.49 5.32 1.56
N TYR A 13 4.93 4.13 1.38
CA TYR A 13 4.85 3.48 0.06
C TYR A 13 3.99 4.27 -0.93
N LEU A 14 2.90 4.89 -0.47
CA LEU A 14 2.03 5.71 -1.31
C LEU A 14 2.77 6.98 -1.82
N CYS A 15 3.55 7.63 -0.97
CA CYS A 15 4.43 8.73 -1.39
C CYS A 15 5.49 8.28 -2.42
N LEU A 16 6.14 7.14 -2.17
CA LEU A 16 7.09 6.52 -3.11
C LEU A 16 6.44 6.15 -4.44
N PHE A 17 5.20 5.69 -4.42
CA PHE A 17 4.43 5.35 -5.62
C PHE A 17 4.11 6.58 -6.46
N ILE A 18 3.63 7.67 -5.85
CA ILE A 18 3.38 8.95 -6.54
C ILE A 18 4.68 9.49 -7.13
N TRP A 19 5.78 9.44 -6.36
CA TRP A 19 7.10 9.88 -6.83
C TRP A 19 7.59 9.04 -8.00
N GLY A 20 7.44 7.72 -7.92
CA GLY A 20 7.81 6.79 -8.98
C GLY A 20 7.03 7.04 -10.27
N ILE A 21 5.72 7.32 -10.20
CA ILE A 21 4.91 7.69 -11.37
C ILE A 21 5.43 8.99 -12.01
N PHE A 22 5.74 9.99 -11.19
CA PHE A 22 6.28 11.25 -11.69
C PHE A 22 7.63 11.06 -12.40
N LEU A 23 8.48 10.20 -11.85
CA LEU A 23 9.79 9.88 -12.42
C LEU A 23 9.68 9.04 -13.71
N ALA A 24 8.77 8.06 -13.73
CA ALA A 24 8.46 7.23 -14.90
C ALA A 24 7.94 8.06 -16.08
N ARG A 25 7.20 9.13 -15.78
CA ARG A 25 6.72 10.09 -16.80
C ARG A 25 7.86 10.90 -17.43
N LYS A 26 8.97 11.12 -16.71
CA LYS A 26 10.16 11.81 -17.25
C LYS A 26 11.13 10.88 -18.00
N HIS A 27 11.30 9.63 -17.55
CA HIS A 27 12.30 8.70 -18.09
C HIS A 27 11.78 7.61 -19.03
N GLY A 28 10.46 7.53 -19.24
CA GLY A 28 9.83 6.58 -20.17
C GLY A 28 9.35 5.30 -19.49
N TRP A 29 8.23 4.76 -19.99
CA TRP A 29 7.44 3.73 -19.31
C TRP A 29 8.03 2.31 -19.33
N LEU A 30 9.08 2.08 -20.12
CA LEU A 30 9.66 0.74 -20.34
C LEU A 30 10.90 0.45 -19.49
N ASN A 31 11.20 1.29 -18.50
CA ASN A 31 12.30 1.02 -17.57
C ASN A 31 11.89 -0.03 -16.53
N LEU A 32 12.82 -0.91 -16.19
CA LEU A 32 12.67 -1.93 -15.12
C LEU A 32 12.22 -1.33 -13.78
N THR A 33 12.51 -0.04 -13.54
CA THR A 33 12.03 0.71 -12.38
C THR A 33 10.50 0.76 -12.28
N ASN A 34 9.77 0.60 -13.38
CA ASN A 34 8.30 0.55 -13.38
C ASN A 34 7.74 -0.78 -12.89
N VAL A 35 8.53 -1.87 -12.93
CA VAL A 35 8.17 -3.11 -12.25
C VAL A 35 8.14 -2.89 -10.74
N LEU A 36 9.05 -2.04 -10.23
CA LEU A 36 9.09 -1.66 -8.82
C LEU A 36 7.81 -0.91 -8.39
N LEU A 37 7.25 -0.06 -9.25
CA LEU A 37 5.95 0.59 -9.01
C LEU A 37 4.83 -0.42 -8.80
N LEU A 38 4.81 -1.51 -9.57
CA LEU A 38 3.81 -2.57 -9.48
C LEU A 38 3.96 -3.36 -8.16
N VAL A 39 5.19 -3.59 -7.71
CA VAL A 39 5.50 -4.18 -6.39
C VAL A 39 5.04 -3.26 -5.25
N ILE A 40 5.32 -1.96 -5.35
CA ILE A 40 4.89 -0.97 -4.35
C ILE A 40 3.35 -0.90 -4.28
N LEU A 41 2.65 -1.02 -5.41
CA LEU A 41 1.19 -1.07 -5.43
C LEU A 41 0.64 -2.27 -4.64
N GLY A 42 1.25 -3.44 -4.78
CA GLY A 42 0.91 -4.63 -3.99
C GLY A 42 1.17 -4.44 -2.49
N LEU A 43 2.31 -3.85 -2.13
CA LEU A 43 2.66 -3.50 -0.74
C LEU A 43 1.71 -2.47 -0.13
N ILE A 44 1.24 -1.49 -0.92
CA ILE A 44 0.20 -0.55 -0.48
C ILE A 44 -1.09 -1.32 -0.23
N TYR A 45 -1.54 -2.13 -1.19
CA TYR A 45 -2.81 -2.85 -1.08
C TYR A 45 -2.87 -3.77 0.16
N ASP A 46 -1.81 -4.54 0.41
CA ASP A 46 -1.73 -5.47 1.54
C ASP A 46 -1.75 -4.71 2.89
N ASN A 47 -0.94 -3.65 3.00
CA ASN A 47 -0.88 -2.82 4.21
C ASN A 47 -2.14 -1.96 4.42
N LEU A 48 -2.79 -1.51 3.34
CA LEU A 48 -4.02 -0.73 3.39
C LEU A 48 -5.22 -1.60 3.79
N MET A 49 -5.27 -2.87 3.33
CA MET A 49 -6.29 -3.84 3.75
C MET A 49 -6.18 -4.16 5.25
N ILE A 50 -4.97 -4.29 5.79
CA ILE A 50 -4.76 -4.46 7.23
C ILE A 50 -5.15 -3.19 7.99
N ALA A 51 -4.81 -2.01 7.47
CA ALA A 51 -5.14 -0.74 8.11
C ALA A 51 -6.66 -0.46 8.13
N LEU A 52 -7.36 -0.61 6.99
CA LEU A 52 -8.79 -0.37 6.84
C LEU A 52 -9.66 -1.51 7.40
N GLY A 53 -9.21 -2.76 7.24
CA GLY A 53 -9.93 -3.95 7.71
C GLY A 53 -9.96 -4.08 9.24
N ARG A 54 -9.03 -3.44 9.95
CA ARG A 54 -9.06 -3.40 11.41
C ARG A 54 -10.08 -2.43 11.98
N ASP A 55 -10.41 -1.35 11.27
CA ASP A 55 -11.50 -0.46 11.64
C ASP A 55 -12.88 -1.13 11.50
N LEU A 56 -13.03 -2.16 10.64
CA LEU A 56 -14.22 -3.02 10.62
C LEU A 56 -14.26 -4.08 11.75
N SER A 57 -13.10 -4.46 12.31
CA SER A 57 -13.03 -5.41 13.43
C SER A 57 -13.34 -4.78 14.79
N GLY A 58 -13.64 -3.48 14.83
CA GLY A 58 -14.09 -2.75 16.02
C GLY A 58 -15.51 -3.07 16.50
N LYS A 59 -16.30 -3.87 15.76
CA LYS A 59 -17.57 -4.46 16.23
C LYS A 59 -18.10 -5.56 15.29
N GLY A 60 -18.03 -6.81 15.75
CA GLY A 60 -19.18 -7.72 15.60
C GLY A 60 -19.39 -8.52 14.32
N ALA A 61 -18.39 -8.76 13.47
CA ALA A 61 -18.52 -9.83 12.47
C ALA A 61 -18.10 -11.17 13.10
N CYS A 62 -19.08 -11.76 13.78
CA CYS A 62 -19.19 -13.17 14.14
C CYS A 62 -18.61 -14.07 13.03
N TRP A 63 -17.32 -14.44 13.12
CA TRP A 63 -16.81 -15.67 12.52
C TRP A 63 -17.24 -16.81 13.42
N LYS A 64 -18.48 -17.26 13.22
CA LYS A 64 -18.92 -18.56 13.73
C LYS A 64 -18.72 -19.56 12.61
N ALA A 65 -17.73 -20.42 12.86
CA ALA A 65 -17.53 -21.80 12.37
C ALA A 65 -17.93 -22.11 10.92
#